data_AF-A0A9D7H3G5-F1
#
_entry.id   AF-A0A9D7H3G5-F1
#
_cell.length_a   1.000
_cell.length_b   1.000
_cell.length_c   1.000
_cell.angle_alpha   90.00
_cell.angle_beta   90.00
_cell.angle_gamma   90.00
#
_symmetry.space_group_name_H-M   'P 1'
#
loop_
_entity.id
_entity.type
_entity.pdbx_description
1 polymer ?
#
loop_
_entity_poly.entity_id
_entity_poly.type
_entity_poly.pdbx_seq_one_letter_code
_entity_poly.pdbx_strand_id
1 'polypeptide(L)'
;MRLGLRSWAVALSLFIVPSAALAQATTAAPAPPAPAPAGAAALTAPPSTTPAASPSAGAAAPGSAPAGALGEAVAPAPTKPAREATGYAPAPFRRETTKRIGGTKAPKAAKVKRPKTGGFVIQPGFEGTEAGGSRIFVELGQAVPVEERKAKGGLTFVLKGAHNSVRNNFNPLVTEHFNTPVRRARLVPAGRDLILQMELRQDAPATHRFVTSKEGHAVLQVDFAGGAFVKDAPQAIPEADGEGTGPAAAPSQQPATPAKAGRGPTP
;
A
#
# COMPACT_ATOMS: atom_id res chain seq x y z
N MET A 1 32.44 -28.44 39.29
CA MET A 1 31.12 -27.99 39.81
C MET A 1 30.21 -27.73 38.62
N ARG A 2 28.99 -28.30 38.65
CA ARG A 2 28.15 -28.62 37.49
C ARG A 2 27.46 -27.39 36.86
N LEU A 3 27.45 -27.36 35.52
CA LEU A 3 26.64 -26.53 34.63
C LEU A 3 25.13 -26.71 34.91
N GLY A 4 24.40 -25.61 35.09
CA GLY A 4 22.95 -25.58 35.13
C GLY A 4 22.35 -25.06 33.82
N LEU A 5 22.07 -25.96 32.88
CA LEU A 5 21.25 -25.69 31.69
C LEU A 5 19.78 -25.58 32.13
N ARG A 6 19.21 -24.38 32.07
CA ARG A 6 17.77 -24.17 32.19
C ARG A 6 17.10 -24.43 30.84
N SER A 7 16.51 -25.61 30.72
CA SER A 7 15.63 -26.00 29.62
C SER A 7 14.32 -25.22 29.71
N TRP A 8 13.96 -24.46 28.68
CA TRP A 8 12.61 -23.91 28.51
C TRP A 8 11.83 -24.85 27.62
N ALA A 9 10.81 -25.48 28.21
CA ALA A 9 9.85 -26.32 27.52
C ALA A 9 9.02 -25.45 26.56
N VAL A 10 9.15 -25.72 25.27
CA VAL A 10 8.24 -25.22 24.24
C VAL A 10 6.96 -26.04 24.35
N ALA A 11 5.87 -25.39 24.77
CA ALA A 11 4.53 -25.94 24.65
C ALA A 11 4.17 -26.05 23.16
N LEU A 12 4.37 -27.26 22.62
CA LEU A 12 3.97 -27.66 21.28
C LEU A 12 2.45 -27.85 21.29
N SER A 13 1.68 -26.79 21.01
CA SER A 13 0.25 -26.91 20.73
C SER A 13 0.07 -27.63 19.39
N LEU A 14 -0.17 -28.92 19.49
CA LEU A 14 -0.60 -29.80 18.42
C LEU A 14 -1.98 -29.31 17.91
N PHE A 15 -2.00 -28.51 16.85
CA PHE A 15 -3.23 -28.28 16.10
C PHE A 15 -3.52 -29.54 15.29
N ILE A 16 -4.48 -30.32 15.78
CA ILE A 16 -5.11 -31.41 15.04
C ILE A 16 -5.83 -30.78 13.86
N VAL A 17 -5.28 -30.95 12.66
CA VAL A 17 -5.98 -30.69 11.40
C VAL A 17 -6.94 -31.87 11.19
N PRO A 18 -8.26 -31.67 11.05
CA PRO A 18 -9.13 -32.75 10.61
C PRO A 18 -8.79 -33.10 9.16
N SER A 19 -8.17 -34.26 8.96
CA SER A 19 -8.13 -34.96 7.67
C SER A 19 -9.55 -35.35 7.29
N ALA A 20 -10.22 -34.54 6.47
CA ALA A 20 -11.38 -34.96 5.73
C ALA A 20 -10.90 -35.83 4.55
N ALA A 21 -10.85 -37.15 4.79
CA ALA A 21 -10.76 -38.18 3.76
C ALA A 21 -12.15 -38.83 3.59
N LEU A 22 -12.48 -39.18 2.35
CA LEU A 22 -13.73 -39.77 1.82
C LEU A 22 -14.91 -38.77 1.70
N ALA A 23 -15.59 -38.63 0.56
CA ALA A 23 -15.89 -39.63 -0.45
C ALA A 23 -15.63 -39.13 -1.88
N GLN A 24 -14.93 -39.96 -2.65
CA GLN A 24 -14.97 -39.92 -4.10
C GLN A 24 -16.32 -40.48 -4.56
N ALA A 25 -17.23 -39.63 -5.01
CA ALA A 25 -18.31 -40.05 -5.87
C ALA A 25 -17.72 -40.29 -7.27
N THR A 26 -17.44 -41.55 -7.58
CA THR A 26 -17.18 -42.01 -8.94
C THR A 26 -18.53 -41.98 -9.67
N THR A 27 -18.79 -40.91 -10.42
CA THR A 27 -19.86 -40.95 -11.43
C THR A 27 -19.24 -41.63 -12.64
N ALA A 28 -19.68 -42.85 -12.88
CA ALA A 28 -19.28 -43.68 -14.00
C ALA A 28 -19.40 -42.90 -15.32
N ALA A 29 -18.31 -42.90 -16.08
CA ALA A 29 -18.26 -42.46 -17.46
C ALA A 29 -19.28 -43.27 -18.28
N PRO A 30 -20.19 -42.63 -19.04
CA PRO A 30 -20.96 -43.33 -20.04
C PRO A 30 -20.04 -43.83 -21.16
N ALA A 31 -20.27 -45.08 -21.57
CA ALA A 31 -19.54 -45.77 -22.62
C ALA A 31 -19.48 -44.96 -23.94
N PRO A 32 -18.39 -45.09 -24.73
CA PRO A 32 -18.29 -44.44 -26.02
C PRO A 32 -19.31 -45.04 -27.01
N PRO A 33 -20.18 -44.23 -27.64
CA PRO A 33 -20.97 -44.69 -28.78
C PRO A 33 -20.06 -44.90 -30.01
N ALA A 34 -20.34 -45.98 -30.74
CA ALA A 34 -19.65 -46.39 -31.95
C ALA A 34 -19.64 -45.30 -33.06
N PRO A 35 -18.65 -45.31 -33.97
CA PRO A 35 -18.55 -44.34 -35.05
C PRO A 35 -19.39 -44.77 -36.27
N ALA A 36 -20.25 -43.87 -36.77
CA ALA A 36 -20.79 -43.87 -38.14
C ALA A 36 -21.38 -42.47 -38.47
N PRO A 37 -21.64 -42.13 -39.75
CA PRO A 37 -20.67 -41.54 -40.66
C PRO A 37 -21.01 -40.09 -41.06
N ALA A 38 -20.04 -39.46 -41.74
CA ALA A 38 -20.08 -38.25 -42.55
C ALA A 38 -21.46 -37.63 -42.84
N GLY A 39 -21.62 -36.37 -42.41
CA GLY A 39 -22.71 -35.50 -42.82
C GLY A 39 -22.25 -34.04 -42.73
N ALA A 40 -22.00 -33.45 -43.89
CA ALA A 40 -21.67 -32.04 -44.07
C ALA A 40 -22.77 -31.11 -43.54
N ALA A 41 -22.41 -29.99 -42.92
CA ALA A 41 -23.02 -28.67 -43.17
C ALA A 41 -22.46 -27.56 -42.27
N ALA A 42 -22.14 -26.45 -42.94
CA ALA A 42 -22.29 -25.06 -42.49
C ALA A 42 -21.35 -24.51 -41.40
N LEU A 43 -20.23 -23.96 -41.87
CA LEU A 43 -19.62 -22.75 -41.33
C LEU A 43 -20.69 -21.65 -41.14
N THR A 44 -20.83 -21.15 -39.92
CA THR A 44 -21.27 -19.77 -39.68
C THR A 44 -20.28 -19.08 -38.74
N ALA A 45 -19.66 -18.03 -39.27
CA ALA A 45 -18.67 -17.21 -38.58
C ALA A 45 -19.36 -16.17 -37.68
N PRO A 46 -18.80 -15.81 -36.51
CA PRO A 46 -19.23 -14.62 -35.78
C PRO A 46 -18.55 -13.35 -36.31
N PRO A 47 -19.24 -12.19 -36.24
CA PRO A 47 -18.80 -10.94 -36.86
C PRO A 47 -17.71 -10.20 -36.07
N SER A 48 -16.71 -9.72 -36.81
CA SER A 48 -15.69 -8.78 -36.38
C SER A 48 -16.32 -7.43 -36.02
N THR A 49 -16.12 -6.95 -34.80
CA THR A 49 -16.44 -5.57 -34.39
C THR A 49 -15.18 -4.72 -34.40
N THR A 50 -15.20 -3.73 -35.28
CA THR A 50 -14.16 -2.72 -35.51
C THR A 50 -14.30 -1.58 -34.49
N PRO A 51 -13.26 -1.20 -33.72
CA PRO A 51 -13.30 0.03 -32.95
C PRO A 51 -12.90 1.24 -33.79
N ALA A 52 -13.75 2.27 -33.74
CA ALA A 52 -13.63 3.53 -34.45
C ALA A 52 -12.50 4.42 -33.90
N ALA A 53 -11.94 5.22 -34.82
CA ALA A 53 -10.84 6.16 -34.64
C ALA A 53 -11.17 7.33 -33.70
N SER A 54 -10.19 7.74 -32.89
CA SER A 54 -10.18 9.04 -32.20
C SER A 54 -9.41 10.07 -33.04
N PRO A 55 -9.98 11.26 -33.35
CA PRO A 55 -9.25 12.32 -34.01
C PRO A 55 -8.44 13.18 -33.04
N SER A 56 -7.38 13.74 -33.61
CA SER A 56 -6.32 14.54 -33.01
C SER A 56 -6.53 16.04 -33.22
N ALA A 57 -6.01 16.83 -32.27
CA ALA A 57 -5.46 18.18 -32.37
C ALA A 57 -6.39 19.42 -32.54
N GLY A 58 -6.13 20.42 -31.70
CA GLY A 58 -6.52 21.81 -31.89
C GLY A 58 -5.83 22.73 -30.87
N ALA A 59 -4.89 23.54 -31.34
CA ALA A 59 -4.13 24.54 -30.59
C ALA A 59 -4.75 25.95 -30.72
N ALA A 60 -4.73 26.80 -29.67
CA ALA A 60 -4.60 28.27 -29.76
C ALA A 60 -4.52 28.99 -28.39
N ALA A 61 -3.41 29.75 -28.21
CA ALA A 61 -3.16 31.10 -27.66
C ALA A 61 -4.06 31.83 -26.61
N PRO A 62 -3.52 32.84 -25.88
CA PRO A 62 -3.99 33.28 -24.56
C PRO A 62 -4.81 34.59 -24.55
N GLY A 63 -5.72 34.73 -23.59
CA GLY A 63 -6.50 35.95 -23.38
C GLY A 63 -6.92 36.19 -21.91
N SER A 64 -6.40 37.29 -21.37
CA SER A 64 -6.98 38.23 -20.38
C SER A 64 -7.63 37.73 -19.09
N ALA A 65 -7.01 38.13 -17.96
CA ALA A 65 -7.56 38.05 -16.60
C ALA A 65 -8.53 39.21 -16.29
N PRO A 66 -9.51 39.00 -15.38
CA PRO A 66 -10.06 40.08 -14.58
C PRO A 66 -9.67 39.98 -13.11
N ALA A 67 -9.42 41.16 -12.56
CA ALA A 67 -9.20 41.47 -11.17
C ALA A 67 -10.52 41.59 -10.39
N GLY A 68 -10.45 41.39 -9.07
CA GLY A 68 -11.53 41.66 -8.10
C GLY A 68 -12.16 40.36 -7.56
N ALA A 69 -12.47 40.19 -6.27
CA ALA A 69 -12.74 41.17 -5.24
C ALA A 69 -12.38 40.63 -3.85
N LEU A 70 -11.93 41.56 -3.01
CA LEU A 70 -11.70 41.41 -1.58
C LEU A 70 -13.05 41.22 -0.86
N GLY A 71 -13.18 40.10 -0.15
CA GLY A 71 -14.30 39.81 0.75
C GLY A 71 -13.76 39.42 2.11
N GLU A 72 -13.52 40.43 2.94
CA GLU A 72 -13.14 40.34 4.34
C GLU A 72 -14.32 39.82 5.17
N ALA A 73 -14.20 38.63 5.76
CA ALA A 73 -15.11 38.12 6.77
C ALA A 73 -14.30 37.56 7.94
N VAL A 74 -14.04 38.44 8.89
CA VAL A 74 -13.44 38.16 10.20
C VAL A 74 -14.42 37.31 11.01
N ALA A 75 -14.11 36.03 11.19
CA ALA A 75 -14.78 35.18 12.18
C ALA A 75 -14.02 35.24 13.52
N PRO A 76 -14.73 35.39 14.66
CA PRO A 76 -14.11 35.57 15.96
C PRO A 76 -13.45 34.29 16.49
N ALA A 77 -12.23 34.45 16.99
CA ALA A 77 -11.44 33.39 17.61
C ALA A 77 -12.11 32.84 18.88
N PRO A 78 -12.14 31.50 19.08
CA PRO A 78 -12.53 30.93 20.38
C PRO A 78 -11.42 31.18 21.41
N THR A 79 -11.71 32.06 22.36
CA THR A 79 -10.97 32.26 23.61
C THR A 79 -10.89 30.94 24.38
N LYS A 80 -9.72 30.31 24.35
CA LYS A 80 -9.37 29.24 25.30
C LYS A 80 -9.23 29.85 26.70
N PRO A 81 -9.77 29.23 27.76
CA PRO A 81 -9.53 29.67 29.12
C PRO A 81 -8.04 29.55 29.42
N ALA A 82 -7.47 30.68 29.86
CA ALA A 82 -6.13 30.78 30.40
C ALA A 82 -6.00 29.79 31.57
N ARG A 83 -5.26 28.71 31.37
CA ARG A 83 -4.75 27.92 32.49
C ARG A 83 -3.62 28.72 33.11
N GLU A 84 -3.79 29.04 34.38
CA GLU A 84 -2.78 29.64 35.24
C GLU A 84 -1.47 28.89 35.08
N ALA A 85 -0.47 29.60 34.53
CA ALA A 85 0.90 29.14 34.42
C ALA A 85 1.50 29.08 35.82
N THR A 86 1.25 27.97 36.52
CA THR A 86 1.98 27.62 37.73
C THR A 86 3.44 27.45 37.32
N GLY A 87 4.29 28.36 37.79
CA GLY A 87 5.70 28.45 37.46
C GLY A 87 6.43 27.13 37.71
N TYR A 88 6.70 26.40 36.63
CA TYR A 88 7.77 25.44 36.58
C TYR A 88 9.00 26.17 36.06
N ALA A 89 9.76 26.75 37.00
CA ALA A 89 11.12 27.19 36.70
C ALA A 89 11.88 25.97 36.15
N PRO A 90 12.48 26.03 34.94
CA PRO A 90 13.35 24.97 34.50
C PRO A 90 14.55 24.98 35.45
N ALA A 91 14.61 23.98 36.35
CA ALA A 91 15.82 23.70 37.09
C ALA A 91 16.97 23.64 36.07
N PRO A 92 18.08 24.37 36.28
CA PRO A 92 19.22 24.25 35.39
C PRO A 92 19.66 22.79 35.48
N PHE A 93 19.44 22.04 34.40
CA PHE A 93 20.07 20.75 34.23
C PHE A 93 21.57 21.01 34.22
N ARG A 94 22.16 20.93 35.42
CA ARG A 94 23.58 20.88 35.67
C ARG A 94 24.06 19.70 34.84
N ARG A 95 24.59 19.98 33.65
CA ARG A 95 25.39 19.01 32.90
C ARG A 95 26.58 18.74 33.79
N GLU A 96 26.43 17.78 34.69
CA GLU A 96 27.54 17.05 35.26
C GLU A 96 28.22 16.37 34.08
N THR A 97 29.15 17.11 33.48
CA THR A 97 30.23 16.62 32.67
C THR A 97 31.07 15.74 33.58
N THR A 98 30.57 14.52 33.84
CA THR A 98 31.39 13.43 34.35
C THR A 98 32.43 13.16 33.28
N LYS A 99 33.56 13.83 33.44
CA LYS A 99 34.83 13.58 32.77
C LYS A 99 35.17 12.14 33.09
N ARG A 100 34.70 11.20 32.26
CA ARG A 100 35.06 9.78 32.32
C ARG A 100 36.54 9.67 32.01
N ILE A 101 37.35 9.80 33.05
CA ILE A 101 38.76 9.41 33.07
C ILE A 101 38.77 7.90 32.85
N GLY A 102 39.38 7.45 31.74
CA GLY A 102 39.73 6.04 31.53
C GLY A 102 38.58 5.10 31.14
N GLY A 103 37.80 5.43 30.11
CA GLY A 103 36.85 4.49 29.53
C GLY A 103 37.50 3.61 28.46
N THR A 104 37.87 2.37 28.80
CA THR A 104 38.14 1.29 27.85
C THR A 104 37.05 1.26 26.78
N LYS A 105 37.44 1.40 25.51
CA LYS A 105 36.52 1.47 24.37
C LYS A 105 35.60 0.25 24.40
N ALA A 106 34.32 0.46 24.74
CA ALA A 106 33.33 -0.61 24.69
C ALA A 106 33.38 -1.24 23.29
N PRO A 107 33.49 -2.58 23.19
CA PRO A 107 33.59 -3.24 21.90
C PRO A 107 32.36 -2.87 21.09
N LYS A 108 32.59 -2.23 19.93
CA LYS A 108 31.51 -1.88 18.99
C LYS A 108 30.80 -3.19 18.66
N ALA A 109 29.55 -3.33 19.12
CA ALA A 109 28.72 -4.48 18.81
C ALA A 109 28.78 -4.71 17.29
N ALA A 110 29.29 -5.87 16.89
CA ALA A 110 29.46 -6.21 15.50
C ALA A 110 28.09 -6.08 14.81
N LYS A 111 28.00 -5.20 13.80
CA LYS A 111 26.79 -5.09 12.98
C LYS A 111 26.59 -6.44 12.29
N VAL A 112 25.66 -7.24 12.80
CA VAL A 112 25.26 -8.50 12.19
C VAL A 112 24.73 -8.18 10.79
N LYS A 113 25.52 -8.52 9.77
CA LYS A 113 25.08 -8.43 8.37
C LYS A 113 24.00 -9.48 8.18
N ARG A 114 22.74 -9.05 8.08
CA ARG A 114 21.64 -9.96 7.76
C ARG A 114 21.81 -10.41 6.30
N PRO A 115 21.79 -11.72 6.01
CA PRO A 115 21.81 -12.20 4.63
C PRO A 115 20.58 -11.65 3.91
N LYS A 116 20.80 -10.95 2.79
CA LYS A 116 19.74 -10.36 1.93
C LYS A 116 19.18 -11.39 0.95
N THR A 117 19.04 -12.63 1.40
CA THR A 117 18.49 -13.70 0.56
C THR A 117 17.00 -13.75 0.81
N GLY A 118 16.21 -13.22 -0.12
CA GLY A 118 14.76 -13.17 -0.02
C GLY A 118 14.13 -12.06 -0.85
N GLY A 119 12.80 -12.03 -0.92
CA GLY A 119 12.08 -10.95 -1.61
C GLY A 119 12.40 -9.60 -0.99
N PHE A 120 12.47 -8.56 -1.82
CA PHE A 120 12.58 -7.19 -1.32
C PHE A 120 11.36 -6.39 -1.76
N VAL A 121 10.87 -5.51 -0.88
CA VAL A 121 9.80 -4.57 -1.21
C VAL A 121 10.38 -3.40 -1.99
N ILE A 122 9.77 -3.12 -3.14
CA ILE A 122 10.04 -1.97 -3.99
C ILE A 122 9.25 -0.77 -3.46
N GLN A 123 7.92 -0.90 -3.34
CA GLN A 123 7.05 0.14 -2.82
C GLN A 123 5.68 -0.41 -2.36
N PRO A 124 5.10 0.12 -1.27
CA PRO A 124 3.69 -0.03 -0.96
C PRO A 124 2.85 1.07 -1.63
N GLY A 125 1.62 0.74 -2.00
CA GLY A 125 0.68 1.70 -2.58
C GLY A 125 -0.78 1.43 -2.23
N PHE A 126 -1.62 2.42 -2.50
CA PHE A 126 -3.06 2.39 -2.31
C PHE A 126 -3.73 2.95 -3.57
N GLU A 127 -4.79 2.29 -4.00
CA GLU A 127 -5.62 2.67 -5.13
C GLU A 127 -7.09 2.56 -4.69
N GLY A 128 -7.87 3.62 -4.89
CA GLY A 128 -9.32 3.55 -4.76
C GLY A 128 -9.90 2.85 -5.99
N THR A 129 -10.80 1.89 -5.80
CA THR A 129 -11.50 1.27 -6.94
C THR A 129 -12.84 1.94 -7.15
N GLU A 130 -13.39 1.75 -8.34
CA GLU A 130 -14.78 2.09 -8.65
C GLU A 130 -15.72 1.43 -7.61
N ALA A 131 -16.89 2.05 -7.38
CA ALA A 131 -17.85 1.69 -6.34
C ALA A 131 -17.37 1.87 -4.88
N GLY A 132 -16.32 2.65 -4.62
CA GLY A 132 -15.86 2.94 -3.26
C GLY A 132 -15.13 1.76 -2.59
N GLY A 133 -14.60 0.84 -3.39
CA GLY A 133 -13.68 -0.18 -2.91
C GLY A 133 -12.25 0.36 -2.79
N SER A 134 -11.33 -0.51 -2.38
CA SER A 134 -9.93 -0.14 -2.30
C SER A 134 -9.02 -1.31 -2.55
N ARG A 135 -7.88 -1.03 -3.18
CA ARG A 135 -6.77 -1.95 -3.36
C ARG A 135 -5.55 -1.44 -2.62
N ILE A 136 -5.03 -2.25 -1.72
CA ILE A 136 -3.67 -2.10 -1.18
C ILE A 136 -2.77 -2.98 -2.02
N PHE A 137 -1.65 -2.45 -2.50
CA PHE A 137 -0.68 -3.25 -3.22
C PHE A 137 0.73 -3.09 -2.64
N VAL A 138 1.51 -4.16 -2.70
CA VAL A 138 2.93 -4.16 -2.34
C VAL A 138 3.70 -4.74 -3.50
N GLU A 139 4.50 -3.89 -4.12
CA GLU A 139 5.39 -4.30 -5.20
C GLU A 139 6.65 -4.92 -4.61
N LEU A 140 6.98 -6.11 -5.10
CA LEU A 140 8.07 -6.96 -4.63
C LEU A 140 8.98 -7.31 -5.81
N GLY A 141 10.28 -7.40 -5.55
CA GLY A 141 11.24 -7.87 -6.56
C GLY A 141 11.04 -9.33 -6.97
N GLN A 142 10.35 -10.14 -6.16
CA GLN A 142 9.99 -11.53 -6.44
C GLN A 142 8.77 -11.93 -5.61
N ALA A 143 7.99 -12.90 -6.09
CA ALA A 143 6.89 -13.46 -5.32
C ALA A 143 7.43 -14.17 -4.07
N VAL A 144 6.73 -14.00 -2.94
CA VAL A 144 7.10 -14.60 -1.66
C VAL A 144 5.90 -15.32 -1.05
N PRO A 145 6.10 -16.36 -0.23
CA PRO A 145 5.00 -16.98 0.51
C PRO A 145 4.34 -15.98 1.45
N VAL A 146 3.01 -15.98 1.48
CA VAL A 146 2.21 -15.06 2.30
C VAL A 146 1.31 -15.85 3.23
N GLU A 147 1.31 -15.46 4.50
CA GLU A 147 0.41 -15.99 5.53
C GLU A 147 -0.55 -14.89 5.95
N GLU A 148 -1.86 -15.12 5.80
CA GLU A 148 -2.90 -14.20 6.22
C GLU A 148 -3.31 -14.44 7.68
N ARG A 149 -3.44 -13.36 8.44
CA ARG A 149 -3.91 -13.38 9.83
C ARG A 149 -4.97 -12.31 10.03
N LYS A 150 -6.18 -12.73 10.37
CA LYS A 150 -7.31 -11.85 10.70
C LYS A 150 -7.36 -11.59 12.20
N ALA A 151 -7.57 -10.33 12.58
CA ALA A 151 -7.83 -9.90 13.94
C ALA A 151 -9.02 -8.92 13.93
N LYS A 152 -9.66 -8.70 15.08
CA LYS A 152 -10.76 -7.74 15.17
C LYS A 152 -10.26 -6.33 14.82
N GLY A 153 -10.80 -5.72 13.77
CA GLY A 153 -10.40 -4.39 13.31
C GLY A 153 -9.01 -4.34 12.64
N GLY A 154 -8.44 -5.48 12.26
CA GLY A 154 -7.12 -5.52 11.64
C GLY A 154 -6.88 -6.74 10.78
N LEU A 155 -6.15 -6.55 9.69
CA LEU A 155 -5.75 -7.61 8.77
C LEU A 155 -4.24 -7.56 8.60
N THR A 156 -3.59 -8.70 8.78
CA THR A 156 -2.14 -8.80 8.81
C THR A 156 -1.67 -9.84 7.81
N PHE A 157 -0.77 -9.47 6.90
CA PHE A 157 -0.12 -10.41 5.99
C PHE A 157 1.36 -10.54 6.35
N VAL A 158 1.82 -11.78 6.57
CA VAL A 158 3.23 -12.08 6.84
C VAL A 158 3.89 -12.52 5.54
N LEU A 159 4.75 -11.67 5.00
CA LEU A 159 5.56 -11.89 3.81
C LEU A 159 6.85 -12.63 4.22
N LYS A 160 6.90 -13.95 4.01
CA LYS A 160 7.98 -14.81 4.50
C LYS A 160 9.28 -14.55 3.77
N GLY A 161 10.35 -14.30 4.52
CA GLY A 161 11.68 -13.98 3.97
C GLY A 161 11.75 -12.65 3.20
N ALA A 162 10.69 -11.84 3.22
CA ALA A 162 10.69 -10.54 2.60
C ALA A 162 11.38 -9.51 3.50
N HIS A 163 12.05 -8.53 2.89
CA HIS A 163 12.63 -7.40 3.61
C HIS A 163 12.39 -6.10 2.85
N ASN A 164 12.49 -4.98 3.56
CA ASN A 164 12.37 -3.66 2.95
C ASN A 164 13.77 -3.03 2.83
N SER A 165 14.15 -2.66 1.61
CA SER A 165 15.45 -2.03 1.31
C SER A 165 15.42 -0.50 1.50
N VAL A 166 14.24 0.12 1.36
CA VAL A 166 14.06 1.57 1.38
C VAL A 166 13.36 1.99 2.66
N ARG A 167 14.03 2.83 3.47
CA ARG A 167 13.49 3.29 4.76
C ARG A 167 12.13 4.01 4.62
N ASN A 168 11.90 4.71 3.51
CA ASN A 168 10.66 5.44 3.26
C ASN A 168 9.42 4.54 3.18
N ASN A 169 9.58 3.29 2.75
CA ASN A 169 8.46 2.34 2.60
C ASN A 169 7.88 1.88 3.96
N PHE A 170 8.50 2.23 5.08
CA PHE A 170 7.93 1.99 6.41
C PHE A 170 6.91 3.06 6.83
N ASN A 171 6.79 4.15 6.06
CA ASN A 171 5.77 5.15 6.34
C ASN A 171 4.37 4.55 6.12
N PRO A 172 3.42 4.81 7.03
CA PRO A 172 2.07 4.31 6.87
C PRO A 172 1.36 4.99 5.69
N LEU A 173 0.64 4.20 4.91
CA LEU A 173 -0.39 4.67 4.00
C LEU A 173 -1.61 5.07 4.84
N VAL A 174 -1.88 6.37 4.96
CA VAL A 174 -3.01 6.90 5.72
C VAL A 174 -4.18 7.09 4.77
N THR A 175 -5.27 6.36 5.00
CA THR A 175 -6.46 6.36 4.12
C THR A 175 -7.70 6.88 4.85
N GLU A 176 -7.53 7.65 5.93
CA GLU A 176 -8.61 8.14 6.81
C GLU A 176 -9.66 9.03 6.12
N HIS A 177 -9.30 9.69 5.02
CA HIS A 177 -10.22 10.58 4.29
C HIS A 177 -10.88 9.94 3.08
N PHE A 178 -10.57 8.68 2.77
CA PHE A 178 -11.17 7.96 1.65
C PHE A 178 -12.35 7.12 2.14
N ASN A 179 -13.36 6.91 1.28
CA ASN A 179 -14.47 6.01 1.57
C ASN A 179 -14.06 4.55 1.39
N THR A 180 -13.18 4.06 2.25
CA THR A 180 -12.61 2.71 2.15
C THR A 180 -12.59 2.04 3.52
N PRO A 181 -12.60 0.69 3.58
CA PRO A 181 -12.57 -0.02 4.86
C PRO A 181 -11.22 0.10 5.56
N VAL A 182 -10.16 0.46 4.85
CA VAL A 182 -8.82 0.60 5.41
C VAL A 182 -8.67 1.99 6.00
N ARG A 183 -8.18 2.06 7.24
CA ARG A 183 -7.81 3.31 7.92
C ARG A 183 -6.33 3.63 7.70
N ARG A 184 -5.49 2.60 7.83
CA ARG A 184 -4.04 2.71 7.73
C ARG A 184 -3.44 1.39 7.29
N ALA A 185 -2.43 1.42 6.42
CA ALA A 185 -1.62 0.26 6.07
C ALA A 185 -0.14 0.58 6.25
N ARG A 186 0.65 -0.33 6.84
CA ARG A 186 2.09 -0.13 7.02
C ARG A 186 2.88 -1.43 6.94
N LEU A 187 4.14 -1.30 6.56
CA LEU A 187 5.09 -2.40 6.62
C LEU A 187 5.83 -2.38 7.97
N VAL A 188 5.93 -3.52 8.63
CA VAL A 188 6.60 -3.69 9.92
C VAL A 188 7.62 -4.83 9.80
N PRO A 189 8.91 -4.59 10.10
CA PRO A 189 9.91 -5.66 10.09
C PRO A 189 9.66 -6.63 11.24
N ALA A 190 9.66 -7.94 10.95
CA ALA A 190 9.43 -9.01 11.93
C ALA A 190 10.51 -10.09 11.80
N GLY A 191 11.67 -9.84 12.40
CA GLY A 191 12.80 -10.76 12.33
C GLY A 191 13.37 -10.85 10.92
N ARG A 192 13.12 -11.99 10.25
CA ARG A 192 13.49 -12.25 8.84
C ARG A 192 12.34 -12.01 7.86
N ASP A 193 11.14 -11.80 8.38
CA ASP A 193 9.93 -11.59 7.61
C ASP A 193 9.55 -10.10 7.62
N LEU A 194 8.60 -9.76 6.75
CA LEU A 194 7.97 -8.45 6.73
C LEU A 194 6.47 -8.61 6.92
N ILE A 195 5.89 -7.77 7.76
CA ILE A 195 4.47 -7.77 8.04
C ILE A 195 3.82 -6.58 7.36
N LEU A 196 2.85 -6.82 6.48
CA LEU A 196 1.89 -5.81 6.05
C LEU A 196 0.76 -5.77 7.08
N GLN A 197 0.75 -4.74 7.91
CA GLN A 197 -0.28 -4.52 8.92
C GLN A 197 -1.28 -3.51 8.39
N MET A 198 -2.56 -3.88 8.34
CA MET A 198 -3.65 -3.02 7.95
C MET A 198 -4.63 -2.87 9.11
N GLU A 199 -4.96 -1.63 9.43
CA GLU A 199 -5.97 -1.25 10.41
C GLU A 199 -7.26 -0.96 9.64
N LEU A 200 -8.32 -1.67 10.00
CA LEU A 200 -9.61 -1.56 9.34
C LEU A 200 -10.56 -0.71 10.18
N ARG A 201 -11.41 0.08 9.52
CA ARG A 201 -12.50 0.84 10.15
C ARG A 201 -13.64 -0.06 10.58
N GLN A 202 -13.92 -1.06 9.75
CA GLN A 202 -14.88 -2.12 9.99
C GLN A 202 -14.36 -3.42 9.39
N ASP A 203 -14.80 -4.54 9.95
CA ASP A 203 -14.44 -5.85 9.43
C ASP A 203 -15.06 -6.01 8.03
N ALA A 204 -14.20 -6.01 7.01
CA ALA A 204 -14.58 -6.15 5.60
C ALA A 204 -13.87 -7.36 5.00
N PRO A 205 -14.53 -8.11 4.09
CA PRO A 205 -13.88 -9.21 3.38
C PRO A 205 -12.78 -8.65 2.47
N ALA A 206 -11.61 -9.27 2.54
CA ALA A 206 -10.45 -8.96 1.71
C ALA A 206 -10.10 -10.17 0.85
N THR A 207 -9.74 -9.92 -0.40
CA THR A 207 -9.24 -10.94 -1.33
C THR A 207 -7.81 -10.56 -1.70
N HIS A 208 -6.87 -11.49 -1.57
CA HIS A 208 -5.48 -11.24 -1.93
C HIS A 208 -5.02 -12.11 -3.10
N ARG A 209 -4.13 -11.58 -3.93
CA ARG A 209 -3.53 -12.31 -5.07
C ARG A 209 -2.16 -11.74 -5.43
N PHE A 210 -1.34 -12.55 -6.10
CA PHE A 210 -0.12 -12.07 -6.75
C PHE A 210 -0.36 -11.81 -8.23
N VAL A 211 0.10 -10.66 -8.71
CA VAL A 211 0.10 -10.30 -10.13
C VAL A 211 1.55 -10.11 -10.55
N THR A 212 1.98 -10.84 -11.57
CA THR A 212 3.31 -10.66 -12.16
C THR A 212 3.28 -9.44 -13.10
N SER A 213 4.13 -8.46 -12.82
CA SER A 213 4.33 -7.29 -13.68
C SER A 213 5.20 -7.65 -14.89
N LYS A 214 5.12 -6.84 -15.96
CA LYS A 214 5.88 -7.04 -17.20
C LYS A 214 7.40 -7.04 -16.98
N GLU A 215 7.86 -6.39 -15.92
CA GLU A 215 9.27 -6.23 -15.55
C GLU A 215 9.81 -7.38 -14.69
N GLY A 216 9.00 -8.45 -14.48
CA GLY A 216 9.37 -9.58 -13.64
C GLY A 216 9.20 -9.33 -12.14
N HIS A 217 8.69 -8.15 -11.76
CA HIS A 217 8.26 -7.86 -10.40
C HIS A 217 6.96 -8.60 -10.05
N ALA A 218 6.77 -8.89 -8.78
CA ALA A 218 5.54 -9.48 -8.26
C ALA A 218 4.79 -8.43 -7.43
N VAL A 219 3.51 -8.23 -7.70
CA VAL A 219 2.66 -7.30 -6.96
C VAL A 219 1.69 -8.11 -6.11
N LEU A 220 1.81 -8.04 -4.78
CA LEU A 220 0.77 -8.52 -3.89
C LEU A 220 -0.36 -7.49 -3.91
N GLN A 221 -1.53 -7.86 -4.43
CA GLN A 221 -2.75 -7.05 -4.40
C GLN A 221 -3.67 -7.58 -3.31
N VAL A 222 -4.22 -6.67 -2.51
CA VAL A 222 -5.27 -6.94 -1.53
C VAL A 222 -6.45 -6.03 -1.86
N ASP A 223 -7.50 -6.62 -2.40
CA ASP A 223 -8.72 -5.95 -2.82
C ASP A 223 -9.77 -6.03 -1.72
N PHE A 224 -10.42 -4.90 -1.46
CA PHE A 224 -11.56 -4.77 -0.57
C PHE A 224 -12.77 -4.29 -1.37
N ALA A 225 -13.91 -4.93 -1.14
CA ALA A 225 -15.17 -4.54 -1.76
C ALA A 225 -15.61 -3.13 -1.35
N GLY A 226 -16.35 -2.48 -2.24
CA GLY A 226 -16.94 -1.17 -2.00
C GLY A 226 -18.06 -1.18 -0.97
N GLY A 227 -18.32 -0.01 -0.38
CA GLY A 227 -19.31 0.19 0.67
C GLY A 227 -19.30 1.61 1.24
N ALA A 228 -20.25 1.92 2.12
CA ALA A 228 -20.28 3.18 2.86
C ALA A 228 -19.51 3.03 4.17
N PHE A 229 -18.23 3.42 4.16
CA PHE A 229 -17.29 3.25 5.28
C PHE A 229 -17.05 4.55 6.07
N VAL A 230 -17.50 5.68 5.55
CA VAL A 230 -17.47 6.98 6.25
C VAL A 230 -18.92 7.43 6.43
N LYS A 231 -19.35 7.65 7.68
CA LYS A 231 -20.71 8.14 7.98
C LYS A 231 -20.95 9.59 7.55
N ASP A 232 -19.88 10.37 7.46
CA ASP A 232 -19.91 11.81 7.15
C ASP A 232 -19.08 12.17 5.90
N ALA A 233 -18.80 11.20 5.01
CA ALA A 233 -18.15 11.58 3.76
C ALA A 233 -19.07 12.52 3.00
N PRO A 234 -18.60 13.71 2.59
CA PRO A 234 -19.35 14.51 1.63
C PRO A 234 -19.59 13.59 0.44
N GLN A 235 -20.86 13.28 0.18
CA GLN A 235 -21.21 12.50 -0.99
C GLN A 235 -20.52 13.17 -2.15
N ALA A 236 -19.74 12.39 -2.92
CA ALA A 236 -19.17 12.87 -4.16
C ALA A 236 -20.32 13.55 -4.89
N ILE A 237 -20.23 14.87 -5.02
CA ILE A 237 -21.25 15.67 -5.69
C ILE A 237 -21.37 14.95 -7.02
N PRO A 238 -22.53 14.34 -7.34
CA PRO A 238 -22.68 13.66 -8.61
C PRO A 238 -22.23 14.70 -9.63
N GLU A 239 -21.25 14.34 -10.46
CA GLU A 239 -20.90 15.09 -11.65
C GLU A 239 -22.22 15.20 -12.40
N ALA A 240 -22.95 16.29 -12.12
CA ALA A 240 -24.16 16.61 -12.79
C ALA A 240 -23.73 16.67 -14.24
N ASP A 241 -24.40 15.89 -15.09
CA ASP A 241 -24.30 15.91 -16.53
C ASP A 241 -24.57 17.35 -17.00
N GLY A 242 -23.53 18.16 -16.90
CA GLY A 242 -23.50 19.57 -17.21
C GLY A 242 -22.76 19.68 -18.52
N GLU A 243 -23.52 19.60 -19.61
CA GLU A 243 -23.20 20.36 -20.81
C GLU A 243 -22.89 21.81 -20.37
N GLY A 244 -21.59 22.11 -20.22
CA GLY A 244 -21.13 23.31 -19.55
C GLY A 244 -19.69 23.60 -19.92
N THR A 245 -19.53 24.14 -21.12
CA THR A 245 -18.33 24.79 -21.63
C THR A 245 -17.58 25.61 -20.56
N GLY A 246 -16.34 25.25 -20.19
CA GLY A 246 -15.44 26.10 -19.40
C GLY A 246 -14.27 25.36 -18.74
N PRO A 247 -13.14 26.02 -18.47
CA PRO A 247 -11.89 25.70 -19.17
C PRO A 247 -10.85 24.92 -18.35
N ALA A 248 -9.97 24.24 -19.10
CA ALA A 248 -8.83 23.46 -18.65
C ALA A 248 -7.84 24.27 -17.78
N ALA A 249 -7.60 23.79 -16.57
CA ALA A 249 -6.53 24.25 -15.68
C ALA A 249 -5.16 23.72 -16.16
N ALA A 250 -4.19 24.64 -16.20
CA ALA A 250 -2.88 24.50 -16.82
C ALA A 250 -1.89 23.61 -16.04
N PRO A 251 -0.92 22.96 -16.74
CA PRO A 251 0.24 22.33 -16.11
C PRO A 251 1.17 23.37 -15.49
N SER A 252 1.54 23.17 -14.23
CA SER A 252 2.56 23.95 -13.54
C SER A 252 3.92 23.76 -14.22
N GLN A 253 4.42 24.79 -14.88
CA GLN A 253 5.77 24.82 -15.43
C GLN A 253 6.79 24.85 -14.28
N GLN A 254 7.49 23.74 -14.11
CA GLN A 254 8.66 23.64 -13.26
C GLN A 254 9.80 24.49 -13.87
N PRO A 255 10.40 25.45 -13.15
CA PRO A 255 11.49 26.26 -13.69
C PRO A 255 12.71 25.37 -13.96
N ALA A 256 13.12 25.32 -15.23
CA ALA A 256 14.34 24.68 -15.67
C ALA A 256 15.55 25.37 -15.01
N THR A 257 16.31 24.61 -14.21
CA THR A 257 17.62 25.02 -13.72
C THR A 257 18.59 25.15 -14.90
N PRO A 258 19.29 26.29 -15.06
CA PRO A 258 20.28 26.45 -16.12
C PRO A 258 21.47 25.51 -15.92
N ALA A 259 21.81 24.81 -17.00
CA ALA A 259 22.98 23.96 -17.11
C ALA A 259 24.26 24.76 -16.83
N LYS A 260 25.02 24.33 -15.82
CA LYS A 260 26.35 24.85 -15.52
C LYS A 260 27.33 24.30 -16.55
N ALA A 261 27.59 25.10 -17.58
CA ALA A 261 28.65 24.86 -18.56
C ALA A 261 30.05 24.94 -17.91
N GLY A 262 30.92 24.01 -18.34
CA GLY A 262 32.35 24.29 -18.53
C GLY A 262 33.23 24.42 -17.30
N ARG A 263 33.91 23.33 -16.92
CA ARG A 263 35.28 23.43 -16.40
C ARG A 263 36.16 22.54 -17.27
N GLY A 264 36.92 23.19 -18.15
CA GLY A 264 37.89 22.51 -19.02
C GLY A 264 39.05 21.89 -18.21
N PRO A 265 39.83 21.00 -18.85
CA PRO A 265 41.04 20.44 -18.27
C PRO A 265 42.16 21.48 -18.27
N THR A 266 42.78 21.70 -17.11
CA THR A 266 44.09 22.39 -17.01
C THR A 266 45.22 21.42 -17.36
N PRO A 267 46.27 21.90 -18.05
CA PRO A 267 47.46 21.12 -18.42
C PRO A 267 48.33 20.72 -17.23
#